data_AF-A0A523MGP8-F1
#
_entry.id   AF-A0A523MGP8-F1
#
_cell.length_a   1.000
_cell.length_b   1.000
_cell.length_c   1.000
_cell.angle_alpha   90.00
_cell.angle_beta   90.00
_cell.angle_gamma   90.00
#
_symmetry.space_group_name_H-M   'P 1'
#
loop_
_entity.id
_entity.type
_entity.pdbx_description
1 polymer ?
#
loop_
_entity_poly.entity_id
_entity_poly.type
_entity_poly.pdbx_seq_one_letter_code
_entity_poly.pdbx_strand_id
1 'polypeptide(L)'
;MKYVLITVFFGFLLGFALALVGLYYNPIIADSGVITGVNARTFTYQSPFTEGLAVTHSGRSRLPLRPTAIPELWENTIRNSLLSLVVLYDEENVPVGIASRVSQLSDSTELLTRGVLIDDDWLVSIPGEGSFFIEADSNLWPFLKETLIPVWYLDRPWQGPKHYRPTAGPGDEGTATVSGVTGSFANREGTAVEIYHISDFNRTTGPGRVDAQLYLHLPEVVTSLAAE
;
A
#
# COMPACT_ATOMS: atom_id res chain seq x y z
N MET A 1 40.43 3.38 33.49
CA MET A 1 39.61 4.09 32.47
C MET A 1 39.35 3.25 31.21
N LYS A 2 40.33 2.55 30.63
CA LYS A 2 40.18 1.76 29.38
C LYS A 2 39.04 0.72 29.43
N TYR A 3 38.88 -0.01 30.53
CA TYR A 3 37.84 -1.05 30.66
C TYR A 3 36.43 -0.47 30.83
N VAL A 4 36.28 0.67 31.51
CA VAL A 4 34.97 1.34 31.68
C VAL A 4 34.42 1.80 30.32
N LEU A 5 35.28 2.35 29.46
CA LEU A 5 34.90 2.83 28.13
C LEU A 5 34.48 1.67 27.21
N ILE A 6 35.15 0.52 27.33
CA ILE A 6 34.76 -0.72 26.62
C ILE A 6 33.41 -1.24 27.12
N THR A 7 33.19 -1.31 28.44
CA THR A 7 31.91 -1.79 29.01
C THR A 7 30.74 -0.89 28.64
N VAL A 8 30.92 0.44 28.66
CA VAL A 8 29.89 1.40 28.22
C VAL A 8 29.58 1.23 26.74
N PHE A 9 30.61 1.06 25.90
CA PHE A 9 30.42 0.85 24.47
C PHE A 9 29.67 -0.46 24.16
N PHE A 10 30.05 -1.57 24.82
CA PHE A 10 29.33 -2.84 24.68
C PHE A 10 27.90 -2.77 25.24
N GLY A 11 27.68 -2.06 26.35
CA GLY A 11 26.34 -1.81 26.89
C GLY A 11 25.47 -1.04 25.91
N PHE A 12 26.03 -0.01 25.25
CA PHE A 12 25.33 0.76 24.22
C PHE A 12 25.02 -0.09 22.98
N LEU A 13 26.00 -0.86 22.48
CA LEU A 13 25.79 -1.76 21.35
C LEU A 13 24.73 -2.83 21.64
N LEU A 14 24.75 -3.41 22.85
CA LEU A 14 23.77 -4.40 23.26
C LEU A 14 22.37 -3.77 23.41
N GLY A 15 22.28 -2.59 24.05
CA GLY A 15 21.04 -1.84 24.15
C GLY A 15 20.47 -1.46 22.78
N PHE A 16 21.32 -1.01 21.87
CA PHE A 16 20.95 -0.72 20.48
C PHE A 16 20.47 -1.96 19.74
N ALA A 17 21.17 -3.09 19.86
CA ALA A 17 20.75 -4.36 19.25
C ALA A 17 19.41 -4.84 19.81
N LEU A 18 19.19 -4.75 21.13
CA LEU A 18 17.93 -5.10 21.77
C LEU A 18 16.79 -4.17 21.34
N ALA A 19 17.06 -2.87 21.17
CA ALA A 19 16.08 -1.93 20.64
C ALA A 19 15.68 -2.26 19.20
N LEU A 20 16.64 -2.63 18.34
CA LEU A 20 16.36 -3.08 16.97
C LEU A 20 15.54 -4.39 16.95
N VAL A 21 15.88 -5.35 17.81
CA VAL A 21 15.11 -6.60 17.96
C VAL A 21 13.68 -6.30 18.44
N GLY A 22 13.51 -5.40 19.42
CA GLY A 22 12.21 -4.96 19.91
C GLY A 22 11.36 -4.31 18.83
N LEU A 23 11.97 -3.47 17.99
CA LEU A 23 11.30 -2.82 16.85
C LEU A 23 10.92 -3.85 15.77
N TYR A 24 11.83 -4.78 15.46
CA TYR A 24 11.57 -5.85 14.47
C TYR A 24 10.43 -6.79 14.92
N TYR A 25 10.41 -7.21 16.19
CA TYR A 25 9.38 -8.11 16.72
C TYR A 25 8.18 -7.40 17.36
N ASN A 26 8.01 -6.10 17.09
CA ASN A 26 6.99 -5.28 17.73
C ASN A 26 5.56 -5.84 17.50
N PRO A 27 4.88 -6.32 18.56
CA PRO A 27 3.53 -6.89 18.45
C PRO A 27 2.42 -5.84 18.38
N ILE A 28 2.73 -4.56 18.58
CA ILE A 28 1.74 -3.46 18.60
C ILE A 28 1.28 -3.12 17.18
N ILE A 29 2.13 -3.36 16.18
CA ILE A 29 1.86 -3.07 14.75
C ILE A 29 1.12 -4.27 14.11
N ALA A 30 0.22 -4.90 14.88
CA ALA A 30 -0.45 -6.14 14.46
C ALA A 30 -1.50 -5.88 13.37
N ASP A 31 -1.60 -6.88 12.50
CA ASP A 31 -2.38 -6.96 11.27
C ASP A 31 -3.83 -6.50 11.46
N SER A 32 -4.23 -5.46 10.72
CA SER A 32 -5.63 -5.06 10.64
C SER A 32 -6.37 -6.16 9.88
N GLY A 33 -7.24 -6.92 10.54
CA GLY A 33 -7.87 -8.16 10.04
C GLY A 33 -8.61 -8.06 8.70
N VAL A 34 -9.14 -9.19 8.22
CA VAL A 34 -9.83 -9.25 6.91
C VAL A 34 -11.23 -8.66 7.01
N ILE A 35 -11.48 -7.54 6.31
CA ILE A 35 -12.86 -7.07 6.08
C ILE A 35 -13.41 -7.86 4.90
N THR A 36 -14.38 -8.73 5.18
CA THR A 36 -15.20 -9.39 4.16
C THR A 36 -16.54 -8.66 4.08
N GLY A 37 -16.69 -7.78 3.09
CA GLY A 37 -17.97 -7.16 2.80
C GLY A 37 -18.77 -8.04 1.86
N VAL A 38 -19.90 -8.60 2.32
CA VAL A 38 -20.81 -9.46 1.52
C VAL A 38 -21.39 -8.71 0.29
N ASN A 39 -21.25 -7.39 0.24
CA ASN A 39 -21.70 -6.52 -0.86
C ASN A 39 -20.61 -5.55 -1.36
N ALA A 40 -19.32 -5.90 -1.23
CA ALA A 40 -18.25 -5.08 -1.78
C ALA A 40 -18.06 -5.39 -3.28
N ARG A 41 -17.92 -4.34 -4.10
CA ARG A 41 -17.49 -4.50 -5.48
C ARG A 41 -16.00 -4.77 -5.50
N THR A 42 -15.58 -5.88 -6.09
CA THR A 42 -14.16 -6.23 -6.20
C THR A 42 -13.59 -5.72 -7.50
N PHE A 43 -12.46 -5.02 -7.42
CA PHE A 43 -11.58 -4.78 -8.55
C PHE A 43 -10.27 -5.54 -8.35
N THR A 44 -9.73 -6.10 -9.41
CA THR A 44 -8.41 -6.71 -9.40
C THR A 44 -7.47 -5.92 -10.29
N TYR A 45 -6.20 -5.88 -9.92
CA TYR A 45 -5.17 -5.28 -10.75
C TYR A 45 -3.82 -5.95 -10.48
N GLN A 46 -2.90 -5.81 -11.41
CA GLN A 46 -1.55 -6.36 -11.27
C GLN A 46 -0.55 -5.29 -10.90
N SER A 47 0.54 -5.70 -10.25
CA SER A 47 1.62 -4.82 -9.80
C SER A 47 1.97 -3.73 -10.83
N PRO A 48 2.03 -2.46 -10.41
CA PRO A 48 2.41 -1.39 -11.33
C PRO A 48 3.83 -1.56 -11.88
N PHE A 49 4.69 -2.29 -11.15
CA PHE A 49 6.07 -2.58 -11.50
C PHE A 49 6.24 -3.66 -12.57
N THR A 50 5.23 -4.50 -12.81
CA THR A 50 5.32 -5.65 -13.73
C THR A 50 4.35 -5.53 -14.88
N GLU A 51 3.09 -5.18 -14.60
CA GLU A 51 1.97 -5.20 -15.55
C GLU A 51 1.16 -3.88 -15.57
N GLY A 52 1.53 -2.91 -14.72
CA GLY A 52 0.97 -1.56 -14.77
C GLY A 52 1.22 -0.83 -16.08
N LEU A 53 0.37 0.17 -16.34
CA LEU A 53 0.49 1.07 -17.49
C LEU A 53 1.71 1.99 -17.34
N ALA A 54 1.89 2.54 -16.15
CA ALA A 54 3.03 3.39 -15.82
C ALA A 54 3.34 3.36 -14.32
N VAL A 55 4.61 3.52 -13.98
CA VAL A 55 5.08 3.77 -12.61
C VAL A 55 6.35 4.60 -12.65
N THR A 56 6.40 5.67 -11.87
CA THR A 56 7.60 6.51 -11.73
C THR A 56 7.80 6.98 -10.28
N HIS A 57 9.06 7.20 -9.93
CA HIS A 57 9.54 7.75 -8.68
C HIS A 57 10.91 8.41 -8.91
N SER A 58 11.57 8.91 -7.87
CA SER A 58 12.84 9.66 -7.96
C SER A 58 14.12 8.84 -8.22
N GLY A 59 14.01 7.62 -8.73
CA GLY A 59 15.16 6.72 -8.92
C GLY A 59 15.86 6.22 -7.64
N ARG A 60 15.46 6.68 -6.45
CA ARG A 60 16.06 6.28 -5.16
C ARG A 60 15.65 4.89 -4.67
N SER A 61 14.53 4.37 -5.16
CA SER A 61 14.05 3.03 -4.87
C SER A 61 14.67 2.01 -5.83
N ARG A 62 14.77 0.75 -5.38
CA ARG A 62 15.16 -0.40 -6.23
C ARG A 62 14.03 -0.91 -7.12
N LEU A 63 12.83 -0.36 -6.96
CA LEU A 63 11.67 -0.71 -7.77
C LEU A 63 11.87 -0.22 -9.21
N PRO A 64 11.46 -1.00 -10.22
CA PRO A 64 11.65 -0.61 -11.61
C PRO A 64 10.66 0.49 -12.01
N LEU A 65 11.10 1.39 -12.89
CA LEU A 65 10.25 2.37 -13.54
C LEU A 65 9.59 1.76 -14.78
N ARG A 66 8.38 2.19 -15.11
CA ARG A 66 7.67 1.76 -16.32
C ARG A 66 6.85 2.88 -16.96
N PRO A 67 6.85 2.99 -18.30
CA PRO A 67 7.78 2.36 -19.24
C PRO A 67 9.23 2.77 -18.95
N THR A 68 10.22 2.03 -19.44
CA THR A 68 11.65 2.25 -19.10
C THR A 68 12.14 3.67 -19.39
N ALA A 69 11.53 4.38 -20.35
CA ALA A 69 11.86 5.75 -20.72
C ALA A 69 11.05 6.82 -19.95
N ILE A 70 10.25 6.43 -18.96
CA ILE A 70 9.48 7.39 -18.16
C ILE A 70 10.43 8.29 -17.36
N PRO A 71 10.24 9.62 -17.35
CA PRO A 71 11.03 10.51 -16.52
C PRO A 71 10.86 10.20 -15.04
N GLU A 72 11.95 10.27 -14.29
CA GLU A 72 11.94 10.23 -12.82
C GLU A 72 11.35 11.51 -12.23
N LEU A 73 10.77 11.39 -11.03
CA LEU A 73 10.29 12.55 -10.27
C LEU A 73 11.47 13.25 -9.59
N TRP A 74 11.86 14.43 -10.07
CA TRP A 74 13.08 15.12 -9.61
C TRP A 74 12.80 16.41 -8.82
N GLU A 75 11.62 17.00 -8.99
CA GLU A 75 11.23 18.22 -8.32
C GLU A 75 11.12 18.01 -6.80
N ASN A 76 11.64 18.96 -6.02
CA ASN A 76 11.75 18.82 -4.57
C ASN A 76 10.44 18.51 -3.85
N THR A 77 9.31 18.95 -4.41
CA THR A 77 7.97 18.78 -3.86
C THR A 77 7.39 17.37 -4.06
N ILE A 78 7.83 16.64 -5.09
CA ILE A 78 7.25 15.34 -5.48
C ILE A 78 8.29 14.21 -5.57
N ARG A 79 9.59 14.51 -5.40
CA ARG A 79 10.68 13.52 -5.43
C ARG A 79 10.58 12.42 -4.36
N ASN A 80 9.75 12.61 -3.34
CA ASN A 80 9.52 11.60 -2.29
C ASN A 80 8.24 10.80 -2.54
N SER A 81 7.60 10.99 -3.68
CA SER A 81 6.37 10.30 -4.07
C SER A 81 6.66 9.20 -5.09
N LEU A 82 5.71 8.28 -5.21
CA LEU A 82 5.60 7.29 -6.27
C LEU A 82 4.27 7.52 -6.97
N LEU A 83 4.32 7.66 -8.29
CA LEU A 83 3.13 7.74 -9.13
C LEU A 83 2.97 6.41 -9.86
N SER A 84 1.76 5.84 -9.85
CA SER A 84 1.46 4.63 -10.60
C SER A 84 0.10 4.70 -11.29
N LEU A 85 0.00 4.05 -12.44
CA LEU A 85 -1.22 3.91 -13.22
C LEU A 85 -1.44 2.43 -13.53
N VAL A 86 -2.62 1.92 -13.19
CA VAL A 86 -3.00 0.51 -13.33
C VAL A 86 -4.33 0.36 -14.05
N VAL A 87 -4.52 -0.77 -14.72
CA VAL A 87 -5.82 -1.19 -15.25
C VAL A 87 -6.55 -1.98 -14.18
N LEU A 88 -7.82 -1.64 -13.95
CA LEU A 88 -8.70 -2.37 -13.05
C LEU A 88 -9.55 -3.36 -13.85
N TYR A 89 -9.66 -4.57 -13.30
CA TYR A 89 -10.46 -5.66 -13.83
C TYR A 89 -11.57 -6.01 -12.84
N ASP A 90 -12.72 -6.47 -13.34
CA ASP A 90 -13.79 -7.01 -12.50
C ASP A 90 -13.54 -8.50 -12.13
N GLU A 91 -14.52 -9.12 -11.49
CA GLU A 91 -14.47 -10.53 -11.05
C GLU A 91 -14.46 -11.52 -12.22
N GLU A 92 -14.90 -11.10 -13.41
CA GLU A 92 -14.86 -11.88 -14.65
C GLU A 92 -13.54 -11.66 -15.42
N ASN A 93 -12.61 -10.92 -14.82
CA ASN A 93 -11.32 -10.55 -15.40
C ASN A 93 -11.45 -9.71 -16.69
N VAL A 94 -12.51 -8.90 -16.78
CA VAL A 94 -12.74 -7.94 -17.86
C VAL A 94 -12.19 -6.58 -17.43
N PRO A 95 -11.42 -5.87 -18.28
CA PRO A 95 -10.93 -4.54 -17.95
C PRO A 95 -12.10 -3.54 -17.90
N VAL A 96 -12.30 -2.92 -16.74
CA VAL A 96 -13.44 -2.01 -16.48
C VAL A 96 -13.02 -0.58 -16.21
N GLY A 97 -11.75 -0.31 -15.87
CA GLY A 97 -11.32 1.04 -15.56
C GLY A 97 -9.82 1.22 -15.45
N ILE A 98 -9.42 2.44 -15.11
CA ILE A 98 -8.03 2.81 -14.83
C ILE A 98 -7.99 3.52 -13.49
N ALA A 99 -6.95 3.25 -12.71
CA ALA A 99 -6.65 3.98 -11.49
C ALA A 99 -5.27 4.64 -11.59
N SER A 100 -5.19 5.91 -11.20
CA SER A 100 -3.93 6.57 -10.91
C SER A 100 -3.77 6.68 -9.40
N ARG A 101 -2.59 6.36 -8.89
CA ARG A 101 -2.24 6.41 -7.47
C ARG A 101 -0.99 7.24 -7.26
N VAL A 102 -1.05 8.15 -6.30
CA VAL A 102 0.10 8.84 -5.75
C VAL A 102 0.33 8.31 -4.34
N SER A 103 1.53 7.81 -4.10
CA SER A 103 1.97 7.28 -2.82
C SER A 103 3.09 8.14 -2.27
N GLN A 104 3.05 8.49 -1.00
CA GLN A 104 4.13 9.22 -0.33
C GLN A 104 4.34 8.72 1.09
N LEU A 105 5.57 8.83 1.60
CA LEU A 105 5.82 8.49 3.00
C LEU A 105 5.03 9.46 3.89
N SER A 106 4.20 8.92 4.77
CA SER A 106 3.39 9.72 5.67
C SER A 106 4.25 10.43 6.70
N ASP A 107 3.98 11.71 6.95
CA ASP A 107 4.58 12.46 8.07
C ASP A 107 4.19 11.86 9.43
N SER A 108 3.10 11.06 9.46
CA SER A 108 2.63 10.33 10.64
C SER A 108 3.36 8.99 10.87
N THR A 109 4.39 8.69 10.07
CA THR A 109 5.16 7.44 10.19
C THR A 109 5.93 7.38 11.52
N GLU A 110 5.52 6.46 12.39
CA GLU A 110 6.20 6.15 13.65
C GLU A 110 6.51 4.66 13.75
N LEU A 111 7.79 4.29 13.58
CA LEU A 111 8.23 2.89 13.54
C LEU A 111 7.92 2.09 14.81
N LEU A 112 7.79 2.75 15.97
CA LEU A 112 7.54 2.08 17.25
C LEU A 112 6.07 1.78 17.52
N THR A 113 5.15 2.49 16.89
CA THR A 113 3.73 2.49 17.26
C THR A 113 2.83 2.21 16.06
N ARG A 114 3.20 2.72 14.88
CA ARG A 114 2.36 2.72 13.67
C ARG A 114 3.00 1.99 12.48
N GLY A 115 4.31 1.73 12.53
CA GLY A 115 5.03 1.09 11.43
C GLY A 115 5.48 2.09 10.38
N VAL A 116 5.42 1.69 9.11
CA VAL A 116 5.80 2.53 7.96
C VAL A 116 4.53 2.88 7.22
N LEU A 117 4.04 4.10 7.44
CA LEU A 117 2.80 4.57 6.85
C LEU A 117 3.07 5.28 5.52
N ILE A 118 2.27 4.96 4.52
CA ILE A 118 2.26 5.58 3.20
C ILE A 118 0.90 6.21 3.02
N ASP A 119 0.86 7.51 2.73
CA ASP A 119 -0.36 8.17 2.31
C ASP A 119 -0.56 7.84 0.82
N ASP A 120 -1.72 7.29 0.49
CA ASP A 120 -2.10 6.81 -0.82
C ASP A 120 -3.36 7.50 -1.31
N ASP A 121 -3.20 8.30 -2.36
CA ASP A 121 -4.26 9.04 -3.02
C ASP A 121 -4.56 8.41 -4.38
N TRP A 122 -5.77 7.89 -4.54
CA TRP A 122 -6.21 7.24 -5.78
C TRP A 122 -7.30 8.03 -6.46
N LEU A 123 -7.17 8.18 -7.77
CA LEU A 123 -8.27 8.56 -8.64
C LEU A 123 -8.62 7.38 -9.53
N VAL A 124 -9.83 6.85 -9.37
CA VAL A 124 -10.35 5.74 -10.16
C VAL A 124 -11.35 6.26 -11.18
N SER A 125 -11.19 5.83 -12.43
CA SER A 125 -12.08 6.20 -13.54
C SER A 125 -12.59 4.95 -14.25
N ILE A 126 -13.92 4.81 -14.29
CA ILE A 126 -14.64 3.70 -14.92
C ILE A 126 -15.48 4.28 -16.06
N PRO A 127 -15.11 4.02 -17.33
CA PRO A 127 -15.88 4.49 -18.48
C PRO A 127 -17.36 4.07 -18.41
N GLY A 128 -18.26 5.03 -18.63
CA GLY A 128 -19.71 4.81 -18.58
C GLY A 128 -20.32 4.83 -17.18
N GLU A 129 -19.52 4.69 -16.12
CA GLU A 129 -20.01 4.76 -14.74
C GLU A 129 -19.61 6.05 -14.04
N GLY A 130 -18.37 6.53 -14.22
CA GLY A 130 -17.88 7.77 -13.60
C GLY A 130 -16.54 7.59 -12.90
N SER A 131 -16.29 8.43 -11.89
CA SER A 131 -15.03 8.45 -11.15
C SER A 131 -15.23 8.66 -9.66
N PHE A 132 -14.28 8.15 -8.88
CA PHE A 132 -14.22 8.32 -7.44
C PHE A 132 -12.77 8.42 -6.97
N PHE A 133 -12.59 9.03 -5.80
CA PHE A 133 -11.33 9.20 -5.12
C PHE A 133 -11.25 8.23 -3.93
N ILE A 134 -10.07 7.67 -3.69
CA ILE A 134 -9.78 6.87 -2.49
C ILE A 134 -8.62 7.53 -1.77
N GLU A 135 -8.80 7.81 -0.49
CA GLU A 135 -7.75 8.25 0.42
C GLU A 135 -7.46 7.09 1.36
N ALA A 136 -6.20 6.65 1.40
CA ALA A 136 -5.79 5.49 2.19
C ALA A 136 -4.48 5.76 2.92
N ASP A 137 -4.43 5.35 4.19
CA ASP A 137 -3.19 5.17 4.94
C ASP A 137 -2.77 3.70 4.80
N SER A 138 -1.62 3.43 4.22
CA SER A 138 -1.10 2.08 4.02
C SER A 138 0.09 1.78 4.93
N ASN A 139 -0.01 0.75 5.76
CA ASN A 139 1.09 0.28 6.58
C ASN A 139 1.93 -0.78 5.85
N LEU A 140 3.11 -0.39 5.37
CA LEU A 140 4.05 -1.29 4.69
C LEU A 140 4.94 -2.09 5.63
N TRP A 141 4.86 -1.88 6.95
CA TRP A 141 5.74 -2.55 7.90
C TRP A 141 5.69 -4.09 7.84
N PRO A 142 4.52 -4.75 7.75
CA PRO A 142 4.45 -6.20 7.61
C PRO A 142 5.21 -6.68 6.37
N PHE A 143 4.98 -6.06 5.21
CA PHE A 143 5.69 -6.39 3.97
C PHE A 143 7.21 -6.16 4.09
N LEU A 144 7.62 -5.06 4.71
CA LEU A 144 9.04 -4.72 4.90
C LEU A 144 9.74 -5.77 5.77
N LYS A 145 9.17 -6.07 6.92
CA LYS A 145 9.71 -7.02 7.89
C LYS A 145 9.75 -8.44 7.35
N GLU A 146 8.70 -8.86 6.65
CA GLU A 146 8.48 -10.26 6.32
C GLU A 146 8.97 -10.66 4.93
N THR A 147 9.10 -9.71 4.01
CA THR A 147 9.57 -9.94 2.64
C THR A 147 10.86 -9.18 2.38
N LEU A 148 10.81 -7.85 2.50
CA LEU A 148 11.85 -6.98 1.93
C LEU A 148 13.18 -7.09 2.69
N ILE A 149 13.15 -6.99 4.03
CA ILE A 149 14.33 -7.10 4.89
C ILE A 149 14.98 -8.50 4.74
N PRO A 150 14.25 -9.62 4.88
CA PRO A 150 14.82 -10.95 4.70
C PRO A 150 15.45 -11.18 3.33
N VAL A 151 14.77 -10.81 2.24
CA VAL A 151 15.22 -11.14 0.89
C VAL A 151 16.30 -10.19 0.38
N TRP A 152 16.16 -8.88 0.58
CA TRP A 152 17.14 -7.90 0.06
C TRP A 152 18.33 -7.67 0.96
N TYR A 153 18.15 -7.72 2.28
CA TYR A 153 19.18 -7.33 3.24
C TYR A 153 19.81 -8.51 3.98
N LEU A 154 19.05 -9.58 4.25
CA LEU A 154 19.55 -10.77 4.96
C LEU A 154 19.89 -11.95 4.04
N ASP A 155 19.73 -11.77 2.72
CA ASP A 155 19.99 -12.80 1.70
C ASP A 155 19.28 -14.13 1.95
N ARG A 156 18.06 -14.06 2.48
CA ARG A 156 17.22 -15.24 2.70
C ARG A 156 16.39 -15.52 1.45
N PRO A 157 16.17 -16.81 1.12
CA PRO A 157 15.26 -17.16 0.04
C PRO A 157 13.85 -16.67 0.37
N TRP A 158 13.11 -16.24 -0.67
CA TRP A 158 11.70 -15.92 -0.56
C TRP A 158 10.91 -17.14 -0.06
N GLN A 159 9.98 -16.90 0.87
CA GLN A 159 9.05 -17.90 1.39
C GLN A 159 7.62 -17.41 1.14
N GLY A 160 7.08 -17.74 -0.04
CA GLY A 160 5.72 -17.40 -0.44
C GLY A 160 4.87 -18.62 -0.77
N PRO A 161 3.59 -18.43 -1.13
CA PRO A 161 2.89 -17.15 -1.32
C PRO A 161 2.61 -16.41 0.01
N LYS A 162 2.44 -15.09 -0.05
CA LYS A 162 2.03 -14.27 1.10
C LYS A 162 0.91 -13.30 0.74
N HIS A 163 0.10 -13.00 1.75
CA HIS A 163 -0.99 -12.03 1.66
C HIS A 163 -0.70 -10.86 2.60
N TYR A 164 -0.96 -9.64 2.14
CA TYR A 164 -0.79 -8.44 2.93
C TYR A 164 -2.01 -7.54 2.76
N ARG A 165 -2.59 -7.08 3.87
CA ARG A 165 -3.54 -5.96 3.85
C ARG A 165 -2.77 -4.69 4.21
N PRO A 166 -2.35 -3.86 3.23
CA PRO A 166 -1.68 -2.60 3.52
C PRO A 166 -2.63 -1.58 4.17
N THR A 167 -3.92 -1.55 3.81
CA THR A 167 -4.84 -0.49 4.24
C THR A 167 -5.07 -0.49 5.74
N ALA A 168 -4.74 0.64 6.37
CA ALA A 168 -4.77 0.88 7.80
C ALA A 168 -5.62 2.11 8.22
N GLY A 169 -6.16 2.87 7.28
CA GLY A 169 -6.94 4.09 7.54
C GLY A 169 -7.16 4.91 6.26
N PRO A 170 -7.65 6.16 6.37
CA PRO A 170 -8.03 6.87 7.60
C PRO A 170 -9.45 6.56 8.11
N GLY A 171 -10.22 5.74 7.39
CA GLY A 171 -11.58 5.34 7.74
C GLY A 171 -11.68 4.37 8.92
N ASP A 172 -12.91 4.11 9.32
CA ASP A 172 -13.22 3.21 10.44
C ASP A 172 -12.67 1.79 10.21
N GLU A 173 -12.26 1.13 11.29
CA GLU A 173 -11.70 -0.23 11.28
C GLU A 173 -10.47 -0.41 10.34
N GLY A 174 -9.76 0.70 10.09
CA GLY A 174 -8.58 0.76 9.23
C GLY A 174 -8.90 0.66 7.74
N THR A 175 -10.10 1.04 7.35
CA THR A 175 -10.49 1.15 5.93
C THR A 175 -9.97 2.44 5.32
N ALA A 176 -9.85 2.47 3.99
CA ALA A 176 -9.68 3.69 3.23
C ALA A 176 -11.04 4.40 3.10
N THR A 177 -11.04 5.72 2.97
CA THR A 177 -12.25 6.50 2.69
C THR A 177 -12.41 6.68 1.19
N VAL A 178 -13.67 6.64 0.71
CA VAL A 178 -14.00 6.80 -0.70
C VAL A 178 -14.94 7.97 -0.89
N SER A 179 -14.60 8.84 -1.84
CA SER A 179 -15.40 10.00 -2.22
C SER A 179 -15.73 9.97 -3.71
N GLY A 180 -17.00 9.79 -4.04
CA GLY A 180 -17.47 9.73 -5.42
C GLY A 180 -17.56 11.10 -6.08
N VAL A 181 -16.93 11.24 -7.25
CA VAL A 181 -16.71 12.53 -7.92
C VAL A 181 -17.70 12.74 -9.06
N THR A 182 -17.90 11.73 -9.92
CA THR A 182 -18.74 11.87 -11.13
C THR A 182 -19.60 10.63 -11.42
N GLY A 183 -20.61 10.80 -12.27
CA GLY A 183 -21.45 9.72 -12.78
C GLY A 183 -22.28 9.03 -11.70
N SER A 184 -22.38 7.70 -11.74
CA SER A 184 -23.10 6.85 -10.78
C SER A 184 -22.49 6.90 -9.36
N PHE A 185 -21.27 7.42 -9.24
CA PHE A 185 -20.58 7.61 -7.98
C PHE A 185 -20.80 9.00 -7.38
N ALA A 186 -21.30 9.98 -8.14
CA ALA A 186 -21.37 11.37 -7.68
C ALA A 186 -22.12 11.52 -6.34
N ASN A 187 -21.51 12.24 -5.39
CA ASN A 187 -22.04 12.48 -4.05
C ASN A 187 -22.28 11.21 -3.21
N ARG A 188 -21.56 10.13 -3.52
CA ARG A 188 -21.55 8.92 -2.69
C ARG A 188 -20.25 8.86 -1.91
N GLU A 189 -20.36 8.49 -0.65
CA GLU A 189 -19.23 8.20 0.21
C GLU A 189 -19.20 6.70 0.51
N GLY A 190 -18.04 6.17 0.85
CA GLY A 190 -17.91 4.77 1.22
C GLY A 190 -16.53 4.43 1.73
N THR A 191 -16.22 3.15 1.72
CA THR A 191 -14.96 2.63 2.22
C THR A 191 -14.31 1.69 1.22
N ALA A 192 -12.98 1.57 1.31
CA ALA A 192 -12.24 0.61 0.50
C ALA A 192 -11.17 -0.12 1.31
N VAL A 193 -10.82 -1.32 0.85
CA VAL A 193 -9.72 -2.12 1.40
C VAL A 193 -8.92 -2.71 0.26
N GLU A 194 -7.60 -2.56 0.32
CA GLU A 194 -6.67 -3.18 -0.60
C GLU A 194 -6.01 -4.40 0.05
N ILE A 195 -5.85 -5.46 -0.74
CA ILE A 195 -5.13 -6.68 -0.36
C ILE A 195 -4.17 -7.05 -1.48
N TYR A 196 -2.91 -7.31 -1.12
CA TYR A 196 -1.89 -7.85 -2.01
C TYR A 196 -1.71 -9.34 -1.83
N HIS A 197 -1.58 -10.04 -2.95
CA HIS A 197 -1.12 -11.42 -3.03
C HIS A 197 0.21 -11.45 -3.78
N ILE A 198 1.29 -11.72 -3.02
CA ILE A 198 2.64 -11.86 -3.57
C ILE A 198 2.92 -13.34 -3.80
N SER A 199 3.01 -13.73 -5.05
CA SER A 199 3.33 -15.11 -5.44
C SER A 199 4.82 -15.28 -5.74
N ASP A 200 5.49 -14.24 -6.24
CA ASP A 200 6.93 -14.28 -6.54
C ASP A 200 7.64 -13.00 -6.10
N PHE A 201 8.84 -13.17 -5.52
CA PHE A 201 9.70 -12.07 -5.11
C PHE A 201 11.18 -12.48 -5.25
N ASN A 202 11.91 -11.70 -6.03
CA ASN A 202 13.32 -11.94 -6.33
C ASN A 202 14.21 -10.85 -5.72
N ARG A 203 15.41 -11.24 -5.30
CA ARG A 203 16.39 -10.31 -4.72
C ARG A 203 16.86 -9.24 -5.71
N THR A 204 17.08 -9.61 -6.96
CA THR A 204 17.66 -8.75 -7.99
C THR A 204 16.61 -7.91 -8.69
N THR A 205 15.47 -8.51 -9.02
CA THR A 205 14.42 -7.86 -9.82
C THR A 205 13.26 -7.33 -8.97
N GLY A 206 13.19 -7.66 -7.69
CA GLY A 206 12.12 -7.24 -6.79
C GLY A 206 10.85 -8.08 -6.94
N PRO A 207 9.66 -7.51 -6.72
CA PRO A 207 8.41 -8.25 -6.82
C PRO A 207 8.20 -8.78 -8.24
N GLY A 208 8.08 -10.10 -8.40
CA GLY A 208 7.92 -10.77 -9.69
C GLY A 208 6.46 -10.81 -10.14
N ARG A 209 5.58 -11.34 -9.30
CA ARG A 209 4.13 -11.32 -9.52
C ARG A 209 3.42 -10.93 -8.24
N VAL A 210 2.73 -9.78 -8.31
CA VAL A 210 1.83 -9.30 -7.26
C VAL A 210 0.49 -9.05 -7.90
N ASP A 211 -0.51 -9.80 -7.45
CA ASP A 211 -1.91 -9.61 -7.80
C ASP A 211 -2.55 -8.84 -6.63
N ALA A 212 -3.29 -7.79 -6.93
CA ALA A 212 -3.92 -6.93 -5.94
C ALA A 212 -5.44 -6.97 -6.10
N GLN A 213 -6.13 -6.91 -4.97
CA GLN A 213 -7.58 -6.88 -4.87
C GLN A 213 -7.98 -5.63 -4.12
N LEU A 214 -8.82 -4.81 -4.74
CA LEU A 214 -9.41 -3.61 -4.17
C LEU A 214 -10.90 -3.87 -3.96
N TYR A 215 -11.30 -3.96 -2.70
CA TYR A 215 -12.68 -4.09 -2.29
C TYR A 215 -13.26 -2.70 -2.07
N LEU A 216 -14.30 -2.37 -2.82
CA LEU A 216 -15.02 -1.10 -2.73
C LEU A 216 -16.40 -1.33 -2.11
N HIS A 217 -16.68 -0.65 -1.01
CA HIS A 217 -17.99 -0.62 -0.40
C HIS A 217 -18.61 0.77 -0.53
N LEU A 218 -19.70 0.86 -1.30
CA LEU A 218 -20.50 2.08 -1.43
C LEU A 218 -21.93 1.77 -0.95
N PRO A 219 -22.43 2.39 0.13
CA PRO A 219 -23.79 2.23 0.59
C PRO A 219 -24.80 2.52 -0.53
N GLU A 220 -25.90 1.75 -0.56
CA GLU A 220 -27.00 2.04 -1.47
C GLU A 220 -27.61 3.41 -1.17
N VAL A 221 -28.07 4.10 -2.22
CA VAL A 221 -28.81 5.35 -2.04
C VAL A 221 -30.16 5.00 -1.41
N VAL A 222 -30.29 5.21 -0.10
CA VAL A 222 -31.59 5.20 0.57
C VAL A 222 -32.36 6.39 0.03
N THR A 223 -33.10 6.15 -1.05
CA THR A 223 -34.05 7.13 -1.56
C THR A 223 -35.15 7.16 -0.52
N SER A 224 -35.15 8.15 0.37
CA SER A 224 -36.27 8.36 1.27
C SER A 224 -37.49 8.56 0.37
N LEU A 225 -38.37 7.56 0.33
CA LEU A 225 -39.70 7.69 -0.27
C LEU A 225 -40.29 8.98 0.26
N ALA A 226 -40.66 9.86 -0.67
CA ALA A 226 -41.44 11.05 -0.40
C ALA A 226 -42.60 10.66 0.52
N ALA A 227 -42.62 11.22 1.73
CA ALA A 227 -43.85 11.31 2.47
C ALA A 227 -44.60 12.51 1.88
N GLU A 228 -45.77 12.21 1.32
CA GLU A 228 -46.78 13.16 0.83
C GLU A 228 -47.11 14.27 1.83
#